data_AF-A0A7Y1ZUP4-F1
#
_entry.id   AF-A0A7Y1ZUP4-F1
#
_cell.length_a   1.000
_cell.length_b   1.000
_cell.length_c   1.000
_cell.angle_alpha   90.00
_cell.angle_beta   90.00
_cell.angle_gamma   90.00
#
_symmetry.space_group_name_H-M   'P 1'
#
loop_
_entity.id
_entity.type
_entity.pdbx_description
1 polymer ?
#
loop_
_entity_poly.entity_id
_entity_poly.type
_entity_poly.pdbx_seq_one_letter_code
_entity_poly.pdbx_strand_id
1 'polypeptide(L)'
;MASVRFEHASIDVGGTRVLTDVSLDVADGDFLGVIGPSGSGKSTLLRAVAGFADVVVGRLTIDGEDMAGVRVARRDVGMVLQQPVLFPHRSVERNVAFPLELRHQAREEIRRRVGAEVRAMHVEHLLGRRPSSLSRGEAQLVQIARTMVRTPRVLLLDEPLANLDDALRRRVRAELRMLQEGYAVTTLVATNDPEDAMHLPQRLAVLHDGRVVQVGSAAEVSRAPATLDAAVATGECSLLPVTVVADRDGFWLERVGRGGSFRHRVWAPALKPWAGTEVTLMIRPDDVIVSATGSIDARAVRRVPGQPSTLICEVAGRNVGLHDHDADVQPGDPLRLRLDHAVVFDPAAGTAIAST
;
A
#
# COMPACT_ATOMS: atom_id res chain seq x y z
N MET A 1 13.43 19.74 4.93
CA MET A 1 13.15 18.35 4.51
C MET A 1 14.15 17.45 5.25
N ALA A 2 13.91 16.14 5.35
CA ALA A 2 14.78 15.21 6.07
C ALA A 2 14.68 13.79 5.50
N SER A 3 15.79 13.05 5.44
CA SER A 3 15.74 11.59 5.27
C SER A 3 15.28 10.89 6.56
N VAL A 4 14.73 9.68 6.45
CA VAL A 4 14.38 8.81 7.59
C VAL A 4 14.98 7.44 7.37
N ARG A 5 15.76 6.95 8.34
CA ARG A 5 16.43 5.65 8.21
C ARG A 5 16.29 4.81 9.46
N PHE A 6 15.86 3.56 9.26
CA PHE A 6 15.89 2.50 10.25
C PHE A 6 17.07 1.57 9.96
N GLU A 7 17.91 1.31 10.95
CA GLU A 7 19.06 0.40 10.87
C GLU A 7 18.87 -0.74 11.87
N HIS A 8 18.46 -1.92 11.37
CA HIS A 8 18.21 -3.11 12.20
C HIS A 8 17.29 -2.83 13.42
N ALA A 9 16.31 -1.95 13.20
CA ALA A 9 15.51 -1.39 14.27
C ALA A 9 14.44 -2.40 14.76
N SER A 10 14.38 -2.63 16.06
CA SER A 10 13.28 -3.36 16.69
C SER A 10 12.52 -2.46 17.64
N ILE A 11 11.19 -2.58 17.67
CA ILE A 11 10.31 -1.70 18.44
C ILE A 11 9.34 -2.54 19.25
N ASP A 12 9.27 -2.20 20.54
CA ASP A 12 8.37 -2.83 21.51
C ASP A 12 7.24 -1.86 21.86
N VAL A 13 6.02 -2.38 22.00
CA VAL A 13 4.85 -1.62 22.48
C VAL A 13 4.24 -2.39 23.63
N GLY A 14 4.16 -1.77 24.81
CA GLY A 14 3.60 -2.41 26.01
C GLY A 14 4.33 -3.71 26.40
N GLY A 15 5.64 -3.80 26.16
CA GLY A 15 6.45 -4.99 26.44
C GLY A 15 6.34 -6.11 25.41
N THR A 16 5.62 -5.90 24.32
CA THR A 16 5.52 -6.87 23.21
C THR A 16 6.32 -6.38 22.01
N ARG A 17 7.16 -7.26 21.43
CA ARG A 17 7.89 -6.99 20.18
C ARG A 17 6.91 -6.89 19.02
N VAL A 18 6.78 -5.69 18.44
CA VAL A 18 5.87 -5.44 17.31
C VAL A 18 6.62 -5.37 15.99
N LEU A 19 7.82 -4.76 15.98
CA LEU A 19 8.68 -4.70 14.80
C LEU A 19 10.03 -5.33 15.11
N THR A 20 10.55 -6.15 14.22
CA THR A 20 11.79 -6.91 14.40
C THR A 20 12.72 -6.67 13.22
N ASP A 21 13.94 -6.21 13.53
CA ASP A 21 15.03 -6.07 12.56
C ASP A 21 14.66 -5.28 11.29
N VAL A 22 13.95 -4.17 11.48
CA VAL A 22 13.52 -3.29 10.38
C VAL A 22 14.71 -2.51 9.85
N SER A 23 15.04 -2.73 8.59
CA SER A 23 15.97 -1.90 7.83
C SER A 23 15.23 -1.23 6.68
N LEU A 24 15.18 0.10 6.71
CA LEU A 24 14.40 0.89 5.77
C LEU A 24 15.05 2.26 5.57
N ASP A 25 15.15 2.71 4.32
CA ASP A 25 15.73 4.00 3.97
C ASP A 25 14.76 4.83 3.11
N VAL A 26 14.41 5.99 3.64
CA VAL A 26 13.51 6.98 3.02
C VAL A 26 14.33 8.22 2.74
N ALA A 27 14.55 8.48 1.45
CA ALA A 27 15.34 9.62 1.01
C ALA A 27 14.61 10.95 1.28
N ASP A 28 15.36 12.04 1.27
CA ASP A 28 14.78 13.38 1.35
C ASP A 28 13.78 13.61 0.21
N GLY A 29 12.57 14.05 0.53
CA GLY A 29 11.49 14.26 -0.43
C GLY A 29 10.87 12.99 -1.02
N ASP A 30 11.22 11.80 -0.53
CA ASP A 30 10.63 10.53 -0.96
C ASP A 30 9.22 10.36 -0.39
N PHE A 31 8.33 9.75 -1.16
CA PHE A 31 6.98 9.33 -0.75
C PHE A 31 6.92 7.81 -0.70
N LEU A 32 7.09 7.26 0.50
CA LEU A 32 7.06 5.84 0.76
C LEU A 32 5.69 5.38 1.29
N GLY A 33 5.11 4.37 0.65
CA GLY A 33 3.98 3.62 1.18
C GLY A 33 4.44 2.47 2.06
N VAL A 34 3.88 2.35 3.25
CA VAL A 34 4.06 1.22 4.15
C VAL A 34 2.78 0.40 4.09
N ILE A 35 2.84 -0.79 3.50
CA ILE A 35 1.67 -1.65 3.27
C ILE A 35 1.84 -3.02 3.91
N GLY A 36 0.75 -3.66 4.29
CA GLY A 36 0.75 -4.98 4.92
C GLY A 36 -0.58 -5.26 5.60
N PRO A 37 -0.84 -6.49 6.05
CA PRO A 37 -2.09 -6.83 6.74
C PRO A 37 -2.27 -6.04 8.04
N SER A 38 -3.50 -5.99 8.55
CA SER A 38 -3.77 -5.43 9.88
C SER A 38 -2.90 -6.12 10.94
N GLY A 39 -2.29 -5.33 11.84
CA GLY A 39 -1.41 -5.86 12.87
C GLY A 39 0.05 -6.05 12.46
N SER A 40 0.43 -5.88 11.19
CA SER A 40 1.82 -5.99 10.71
C SER A 40 2.81 -4.96 11.27
N GLY A 41 2.34 -3.96 12.03
CA GLY A 41 3.20 -2.97 12.69
C GLY A 41 3.38 -1.64 11.96
N LYS A 42 2.64 -1.36 10.87
CA LYS A 42 2.74 -0.09 10.10
C LYS A 42 2.56 1.16 10.97
N SER A 43 1.47 1.23 11.74
CA SER A 43 1.21 2.36 12.64
C SER A 43 2.28 2.47 13.73
N THR A 44 2.84 1.34 14.19
CA THR A 44 3.97 1.32 15.13
C THR A 44 5.24 1.89 14.49
N LEU A 45 5.51 1.59 13.22
CA LEU A 45 6.63 2.15 12.47
C LEU A 45 6.51 3.68 12.39
N LEU A 46 5.34 4.19 11.97
CA LEU A 46 5.08 5.64 11.93
C LEU A 46 5.18 6.26 13.33
N ARG A 47 4.62 5.63 14.37
CA ARG A 47 4.72 6.10 15.75
C ARG A 47 6.15 6.14 16.25
N ALA A 48 7.01 5.22 15.83
CA ALA A 48 8.43 5.25 16.17
C ALA A 48 9.14 6.46 15.55
N VAL A 49 8.84 6.79 14.28
CA VAL A 49 9.35 8.03 13.65
C VAL A 49 8.88 9.27 14.43
N ALA A 50 7.60 9.34 14.78
CA ALA A 50 7.03 10.44 15.55
C ALA A 50 7.56 10.54 17.00
N GLY A 51 8.11 9.46 17.56
CA GLY A 51 8.58 9.39 18.95
C GLY A 51 7.52 8.95 19.97
N PHE A 52 6.47 8.28 19.52
CA PHE A 52 5.44 7.65 20.36
C PHE A 52 5.71 6.15 20.64
N ALA A 53 6.72 5.57 20.01
CA ALA A 53 7.20 4.22 20.28
C ALA A 53 8.74 4.21 20.27
N ASP A 54 9.34 3.47 21.19
CA ASP A 54 10.79 3.44 21.37
C ASP A 54 11.45 2.32 20.55
N VAL A 55 12.57 2.65 19.91
CA VAL A 55 13.45 1.67 19.27
C VAL A 55 14.30 1.02 20.37
N VAL A 56 14.12 -0.28 20.59
CA VAL A 56 14.79 -1.04 21.66
C VAL A 56 16.10 -1.70 21.19
N VAL A 57 16.24 -1.93 19.89
CA VAL A 57 17.45 -2.47 19.23
C VAL A 57 17.64 -1.73 17.92
N GLY A 58 18.88 -1.53 17.50
CA GLY A 58 19.19 -0.82 16.25
C GLY A 58 19.08 0.70 16.41
N ARG A 59 18.88 1.40 15.30
CA ARG A 59 18.79 2.87 15.29
C ARG A 59 17.69 3.38 14.38
N LEU A 60 17.15 4.53 14.76
CA LEU A 60 16.30 5.36 13.91
C LEU A 60 16.96 6.73 13.81
N THR A 61 17.31 7.14 12.60
CA THR A 61 17.84 8.47 12.33
C THR A 61 16.88 9.29 11.47
N ILE A 62 16.83 10.59 11.74
CA ILE A 62 16.15 11.57 10.88
C ILE A 62 17.19 12.60 10.48
N ASP A 63 17.47 12.71 9.17
CA ASP A 63 18.53 13.56 8.63
C ASP A 63 19.91 13.31 9.28
N GLY A 64 20.22 12.04 9.54
CA GLY A 64 21.47 11.62 10.17
C GLY A 64 21.53 11.81 11.70
N GLU A 65 20.58 12.51 12.32
CA GLU A 65 20.50 12.64 13.78
C GLU A 65 19.83 11.39 14.38
N ASP A 66 20.45 10.77 15.39
CA ASP A 66 19.87 9.66 16.13
C ASP A 66 18.68 10.13 16.98
N MET A 67 17.53 9.50 16.79
CA MET A 67 16.30 9.86 17.48
C MET A 67 16.17 9.25 18.88
N ALA A 68 17.12 8.43 19.33
CA ALA A 68 17.16 7.87 20.68
C ALA A 68 17.07 8.98 21.75
N GLY A 69 16.06 8.91 22.62
CA GLY A 69 15.83 9.91 23.67
C GLY A 69 15.33 11.28 23.20
N VAL A 70 15.23 11.53 21.89
CA VAL A 70 14.71 12.78 21.34
C VAL A 70 13.19 12.82 21.50
N ARG A 71 12.71 13.80 22.29
CA ARG A 71 11.27 13.99 22.56
C ARG A 71 10.51 14.32 21.28
N VAL A 72 9.26 13.84 21.19
CA VAL A 72 8.30 14.08 20.09
C VAL A 72 8.34 15.54 19.56
N ALA A 73 8.23 16.52 20.47
CA ALA A 73 8.17 17.94 20.11
C ALA A 73 9.43 18.48 19.41
N ARG A 74 10.58 17.78 19.51
CA ARG A 74 11.85 18.17 18.90
C ARG A 74 12.13 17.51 17.56
N ARG A 75 11.36 16.49 17.16
CA ARG A 75 11.60 15.73 15.92
C ARG A 75 11.12 16.44 14.64
N ASP A 76 10.39 17.54 14.78
CA ASP A 76 9.80 18.33 13.68
C ASP A 76 8.98 17.52 12.65
N VAL A 77 8.31 16.47 13.11
CA VAL A 77 7.47 15.55 12.32
C VAL A 77 5.99 15.92 12.43
N GLY A 78 5.27 15.90 11.30
CA GLY A 78 3.81 16.01 11.27
C GLY A 78 3.17 14.63 11.21
N MET A 79 2.16 14.35 12.04
CA MET A 79 1.45 13.06 12.03
C MET A 79 -0.05 13.26 11.88
N VAL A 80 -0.62 12.61 10.87
CA VAL A 80 -2.05 12.44 10.65
C VAL A 80 -2.41 11.03 11.12
N LEU A 81 -3.42 10.94 11.99
CA LEU A 81 -3.85 9.67 12.59
C LEU A 81 -5.02 9.11 11.78
N GLN A 82 -5.24 7.79 11.88
CA GLN A 82 -6.38 7.12 11.26
C GLN A 82 -7.72 7.67 11.77
N GLN A 83 -7.78 8.01 13.06
CA GLN A 83 -8.91 8.71 13.67
C GLN A 83 -8.54 10.18 13.86
N PRO A 84 -9.30 11.13 13.26
CA PRO A 84 -8.90 12.52 13.30
C PRO A 84 -9.04 13.11 14.69
N VAL A 85 -7.94 13.65 15.21
CA VAL A 85 -7.89 14.28 16.54
C VAL A 85 -7.79 15.80 16.37
N LEU A 86 -8.92 16.48 16.51
CA LEU A 86 -9.03 17.94 16.50
C LEU A 86 -9.33 18.46 17.92
N PHE A 87 -8.95 19.70 18.21
CA PHE A 87 -9.28 20.35 19.47
C PHE A 87 -10.77 20.72 19.47
N PRO A 88 -11.62 20.09 20.31
CA PRO A 88 -13.07 20.17 20.20
C PRO A 88 -13.61 21.57 20.49
N HIS A 89 -12.89 22.36 21.29
CA HIS A 89 -13.26 23.71 21.70
C HIS A 89 -12.79 24.80 20.71
N ARG A 90 -12.07 24.43 19.64
CA ARG A 90 -11.55 25.36 18.62
C ARG A 90 -12.34 25.20 17.33
N SER A 91 -12.52 26.30 16.58
CA SER A 91 -13.03 26.23 15.21
C SER A 91 -12.05 25.51 14.29
N VAL A 92 -12.45 25.19 13.06
CA VAL A 92 -11.55 24.66 12.02
C VAL A 92 -10.37 25.60 11.79
N GLU A 93 -10.63 26.90 11.62
CA GLU A 93 -9.59 27.92 11.46
C GLU A 93 -8.57 27.88 12.62
N ARG A 94 -9.06 27.86 13.86
CA ARG A 94 -8.21 27.82 15.06
C ARG A 94 -7.51 26.48 15.27
N ASN A 95 -8.05 25.39 14.73
CA ASN A 95 -7.38 24.10 14.70
C ASN A 95 -6.19 24.16 13.76
N VAL A 96 -6.38 24.67 12.53
CA VAL A 96 -5.32 24.79 11.52
C VAL A 96 -4.27 25.80 11.94
N ALA A 97 -4.65 26.92 12.56
CA ALA A 97 -3.72 27.96 13.02
C ALA A 97 -2.81 27.53 14.19
N PHE A 98 -3.28 26.58 15.02
CA PHE A 98 -2.67 26.25 16.31
C PHE A 98 -1.16 25.95 16.28
N PRO A 99 -0.63 25.17 15.33
CA PRO A 99 0.82 24.89 15.29
C PRO A 99 1.66 26.15 15.05
N LEU A 100 1.14 27.15 14.35
CA LEU A 100 1.82 28.43 14.13
C LEU A 100 1.70 29.35 15.35
N GLU A 101 0.55 29.36 16.02
CA GLU A 101 0.33 30.11 17.27
C GLU A 101 1.32 29.67 18.36
N LEU A 102 1.53 28.35 18.50
CA LEU A 102 2.50 27.78 19.45
C LEU A 102 3.95 28.22 19.18
N ARG A 103 4.27 28.57 17.94
CA ARG A 103 5.60 29.10 17.55
C ARG A 103 5.65 30.62 17.54
N HIS A 104 4.62 31.30 18.07
CA HIS A 104 4.52 32.75 18.14
C HIS A 104 4.72 33.46 16.78
N GLN A 105 4.25 32.84 15.70
CA GLN A 105 4.28 33.43 14.36
C GLN A 105 3.41 34.69 14.27
N ALA A 106 3.75 35.62 13.38
CA ALA A 106 2.98 36.85 13.19
C ALA A 106 1.56 36.56 12.69
N ARG A 107 0.57 37.32 13.18
CA ARG A 107 -0.87 37.11 12.84
C ARG A 107 -1.16 37.15 11.35
N GLU A 108 -0.45 37.98 10.60
CA GLU A 108 -0.59 38.05 9.14
C GLU A 108 -0.08 36.78 8.46
N GLU A 109 1.05 36.26 8.92
CA GLU A 109 1.62 35.01 8.41
C GLU A 109 0.72 33.81 8.72
N ILE A 110 0.14 33.77 9.92
CA ILE A 110 -0.84 32.76 10.31
C ILE A 110 -2.03 32.79 9.35
N ARG A 111 -2.65 33.96 9.12
CA ARG A 111 -3.80 34.08 8.21
C ARG A 111 -3.46 33.64 6.80
N ARG A 112 -2.28 34.04 6.29
CA ARG A 112 -1.80 33.67 4.96
C ARG A 112 -1.66 32.16 4.80
N ARG A 113 -0.95 31.50 5.71
CA ARG A 113 -0.70 30.05 5.68
C ARG A 113 -1.97 29.24 5.91
N VAL A 114 -2.77 29.59 6.91
CA VAL A 114 -4.06 28.94 7.18
C VAL A 114 -4.94 29.00 5.93
N GLY A 115 -5.05 30.18 5.31
CA GLY A 115 -5.82 30.37 4.08
C GLY A 115 -5.33 29.51 2.91
N ALA A 116 -4.02 29.33 2.76
CA ALA A 116 -3.45 28.48 1.73
C ALA A 116 -3.81 27.00 1.95
N GLU A 117 -3.59 26.48 3.16
CA GLU A 117 -3.81 25.06 3.46
C GLU A 117 -5.29 24.67 3.44
N VAL A 118 -6.19 25.52 3.93
CA VAL A 118 -7.63 25.21 3.88
C VAL A 118 -8.16 25.22 2.45
N ARG A 119 -7.63 26.06 1.55
CA ARG A 119 -7.97 26.02 0.13
C ARG A 119 -7.44 24.79 -0.56
N ALA A 120 -6.19 24.40 -0.27
CA ALA A 120 -5.60 23.18 -0.82
C ALA A 120 -6.44 21.95 -0.45
N MET A 121 -6.92 21.88 0.80
CA MET A 121 -7.79 20.79 1.27
C MET A 121 -9.28 21.02 1.00
N HIS A 122 -9.67 22.14 0.36
CA HIS A 122 -11.05 22.52 0.05
C HIS A 122 -11.99 22.55 1.26
N VAL A 123 -11.48 23.01 2.40
CA VAL A 123 -12.18 23.12 3.69
C VAL A 123 -12.37 24.57 4.14
N GLU A 124 -12.17 25.55 3.26
CA GLU A 124 -12.36 26.97 3.55
C GLU A 124 -13.80 27.31 3.96
N HIS A 125 -14.78 26.59 3.39
CA HIS A 125 -16.20 26.73 3.74
C HIS A 125 -16.53 26.21 5.15
N LEU A 126 -15.58 25.54 5.81
CA LEU A 126 -15.72 24.97 7.16
C LEU A 126 -15.05 25.81 8.25
N LEU A 127 -14.34 26.89 7.91
CA LEU A 127 -13.50 27.66 8.84
C LEU A 127 -14.16 28.02 10.18
N GLY A 128 -15.43 28.42 10.15
CA GLY A 128 -16.21 28.80 11.33
C GLY A 128 -16.81 27.63 12.12
N ARG A 129 -16.80 26.42 11.57
CA ARG A 129 -17.38 25.22 12.21
C ARG A 129 -16.49 24.68 13.32
N ARG A 130 -17.09 23.90 14.23
CA ARG A 130 -16.38 23.15 15.29
C ARG A 130 -16.23 21.68 14.88
N PRO A 131 -15.26 20.93 15.43
CA PRO A 131 -15.06 19.52 15.09
C PRO A 131 -16.30 18.64 15.24
N SER A 132 -17.16 18.92 16.24
CA SER A 132 -18.40 18.17 16.47
C SER A 132 -19.45 18.31 15.37
N SER A 133 -19.31 19.30 14.49
CA SER A 133 -20.20 19.52 13.34
C SER A 133 -19.57 19.10 12.00
N LEU A 134 -18.45 18.39 12.03
CA LEU A 134 -17.76 17.89 10.85
C LEU A 134 -18.09 16.42 10.61
N SER A 135 -18.18 16.02 9.34
CA SER A 135 -18.08 14.62 8.97
C SER A 135 -16.68 14.09 9.29
N ARG A 136 -16.51 12.76 9.36
CA ARG A 136 -15.18 12.16 9.60
C ARG A 136 -14.20 12.53 8.49
N GLY A 137 -14.65 12.58 7.23
CA GLY A 137 -13.80 12.97 6.10
C GLY A 137 -13.41 14.45 6.12
N GLU A 138 -14.34 15.34 6.48
CA GLU A 138 -14.04 16.76 6.69
C GLU A 138 -13.02 16.94 7.83
N ALA A 139 -13.19 16.22 8.95
CA ALA A 139 -12.26 16.27 10.07
C ALA A 139 -10.86 15.76 9.69
N GLN A 140 -10.78 14.74 8.83
CA GLN A 140 -9.53 14.21 8.30
C GLN A 140 -8.79 15.25 7.45
N LEU A 141 -9.49 15.90 6.52
CA LEU A 141 -8.94 16.99 5.69
C LEU A 141 -8.44 18.16 6.53
N VAL A 142 -9.19 18.54 7.57
CA VAL A 142 -8.78 19.58 8.52
C VAL A 142 -7.53 19.15 9.31
N GLN A 143 -7.38 17.87 9.66
CA GLN A 143 -6.17 17.38 10.32
C GLN A 143 -4.96 17.42 9.38
N ILE A 144 -5.13 17.08 8.10
CA ILE A 144 -4.08 17.19 7.07
C ILE A 144 -3.65 18.65 6.93
N ALA A 145 -4.60 19.57 6.71
CA ALA A 145 -4.32 21.01 6.62
C ALA A 145 -3.58 21.54 7.86
N ARG A 146 -4.04 21.19 9.06
CA ARG A 146 -3.37 21.56 10.33
C ARG A 146 -1.94 21.04 10.39
N THR A 147 -1.70 19.84 9.87
CA THR A 147 -0.36 19.24 9.89
C THR A 147 0.57 19.94 8.91
N MET A 148 0.06 20.30 7.73
CA MET A 148 0.81 20.91 6.64
C MET A 148 1.09 22.40 6.81
N VAL A 149 0.29 23.12 7.60
CA VAL A 149 0.42 24.58 7.84
C VAL A 149 1.83 25.04 8.25
N ARG A 150 2.61 24.15 8.88
CA ARG A 150 3.97 24.41 9.35
C ARG A 150 5.05 23.80 8.46
N THR A 151 4.66 23.09 7.39
CA THR A 151 5.52 22.36 6.47
C THR A 151 6.55 21.50 7.22
N PRO A 152 6.13 20.40 7.86
CA PRO A 152 7.01 19.56 8.66
C PRO A 152 8.14 18.96 7.81
N ARG A 153 9.25 18.57 8.45
CA ARG A 153 10.36 17.92 7.73
C ARG A 153 9.98 16.54 7.21
N VAL A 154 9.15 15.83 7.98
CA VAL A 154 8.60 14.51 7.66
C VAL A 154 7.10 14.54 7.91
N LEU A 155 6.32 14.06 6.95
CA LEU A 155 4.88 13.87 7.03
C LEU A 155 4.56 12.37 7.21
N LEU A 156 3.84 12.04 8.25
CA LEU A 156 3.40 10.68 8.55
C LEU A 156 1.88 10.61 8.41
N LEU A 157 1.38 9.68 7.61
CA LEU A 157 -0.03 9.52 7.33
C LEU A 157 -0.45 8.08 7.70
N ASP A 158 -1.16 7.91 8.80
CA ASP A 158 -1.63 6.60 9.27
C ASP A 158 -3.07 6.35 8.78
N GLU A 159 -3.22 5.53 7.73
CA GLU A 159 -4.51 5.25 7.06
C GLU A 159 -5.34 6.51 6.75
N PRO A 160 -4.77 7.52 6.07
CA PRO A 160 -5.39 8.83 5.91
C PRO A 160 -6.70 8.82 5.12
N LEU A 161 -6.96 7.77 4.34
CA LEU A 161 -8.10 7.67 3.41
C LEU A 161 -9.14 6.60 3.80
N ALA A 162 -8.91 5.82 4.85
CA ALA A 162 -9.68 4.61 5.15
C ALA A 162 -11.17 4.87 5.51
N ASN A 163 -11.52 6.09 5.90
CA ASN A 163 -12.88 6.46 6.32
C ASN A 163 -13.59 7.40 5.31
N LEU A 164 -13.08 7.50 4.09
CA LEU A 164 -13.64 8.36 3.05
C LEU A 164 -14.48 7.55 2.06
N ASP A 165 -15.54 8.15 1.52
CA ASP A 165 -16.23 7.60 0.35
C ASP A 165 -15.33 7.64 -0.89
N ASP A 166 -15.64 6.84 -1.92
CA ASP A 166 -14.78 6.66 -3.10
C ASP A 166 -14.50 7.96 -3.86
N ALA A 167 -15.50 8.85 -3.96
CA ALA A 167 -15.36 10.11 -4.69
C ALA A 167 -14.41 11.06 -3.96
N LEU A 168 -14.61 11.22 -2.65
CA LEU A 168 -13.75 12.01 -1.80
C LEU A 168 -12.35 11.39 -1.73
N ARG A 169 -12.24 10.07 -1.57
CA ARG A 169 -10.98 9.33 -1.53
C ARG A 169 -10.12 9.60 -2.75
N ARG A 170 -10.67 9.45 -3.97
CA ARG A 170 -9.94 9.75 -5.22
C ARG A 170 -9.44 11.20 -5.27
N ARG A 171 -10.27 12.14 -4.83
CA ARG A 171 -9.88 13.55 -4.76
C ARG A 171 -8.73 13.76 -3.78
N VAL A 172 -8.88 13.32 -2.53
CA VAL A 172 -7.84 13.50 -1.50
C VAL A 172 -6.54 12.79 -1.89
N ARG A 173 -6.63 11.66 -2.59
CA ARG A 173 -5.48 10.97 -3.17
C ARG A 173 -4.67 11.89 -4.09
N ALA A 174 -5.34 12.57 -5.02
CA ALA A 174 -4.72 13.54 -5.91
C ALA A 174 -4.14 14.75 -5.15
N GLU A 175 -4.88 15.29 -4.18
CA GLU A 175 -4.42 16.43 -3.37
C GLU A 175 -3.17 16.09 -2.54
N LEU A 176 -3.11 14.92 -1.90
CA LEU A 176 -1.94 14.47 -1.16
C LEU A 176 -0.71 14.34 -2.06
N ARG A 177 -0.89 13.83 -3.28
CA ARG A 177 0.17 13.74 -4.26
C ARG A 177 0.67 15.11 -4.71
N MET A 178 -0.23 16.03 -5.04
CA MET A 178 0.12 17.41 -5.40
C MET A 178 0.81 18.16 -4.26
N LEU A 179 0.35 17.97 -3.01
CA LEU A 179 1.00 18.52 -1.83
C LEU A 179 2.43 17.99 -1.68
N GLN A 180 2.62 16.68 -1.83
CA GLN A 180 3.92 16.06 -1.71
C GLN A 180 4.87 16.55 -2.81
N GLU A 181 4.42 16.57 -4.06
CA GLU A 181 5.20 17.05 -5.21
C GLU A 181 5.53 18.56 -5.10
N GLY A 182 4.60 19.38 -4.61
CA GLY A 182 4.78 20.83 -4.50
C GLY A 182 5.70 21.26 -3.35
N TYR A 183 5.67 20.55 -2.21
CA TYR A 183 6.50 20.86 -1.04
C TYR A 183 7.76 20.00 -0.91
N ALA A 184 7.88 18.92 -1.69
CA ALA A 184 8.91 17.90 -1.59
C ALA A 184 9.09 17.40 -0.14
N VAL A 185 7.98 17.26 0.60
CA VAL A 185 8.03 16.77 1.98
C VAL A 185 8.25 15.26 1.98
N THR A 186 9.25 14.79 2.74
CA THR A 186 9.46 13.36 2.97
C THR A 186 8.22 12.78 3.63
N THR A 187 7.58 11.81 2.99
CA THR A 187 6.26 11.33 3.40
C THR A 187 6.26 9.81 3.56
N LEU A 188 5.77 9.34 4.70
CA LEU A 188 5.45 7.93 4.92
C LEU A 188 3.93 7.79 5.07
N VAL A 189 3.30 6.99 4.22
CA VAL A 189 1.86 6.66 4.32
C VAL A 189 1.67 5.19 4.65
N ALA A 190 1.04 4.90 5.79
CA ALA A 190 0.57 3.56 6.11
C ALA A 190 -0.82 3.34 5.50
N THR A 191 -1.00 2.25 4.76
CA THR A 191 -2.30 1.86 4.21
C THR A 191 -2.44 0.33 4.17
N ASN A 192 -3.70 -0.14 4.19
CA ASN A 192 -4.05 -1.54 3.88
C ASN A 192 -4.69 -1.67 2.50
N ASP A 193 -4.85 -0.55 1.79
CA ASP A 193 -5.57 -0.52 0.54
C ASP A 193 -4.60 -0.58 -0.64
N PRO A 194 -4.74 -1.57 -1.54
CA PRO A 194 -3.88 -1.71 -2.69
C PRO A 194 -3.94 -0.52 -3.66
N GLU A 195 -5.10 0.10 -3.89
CA GLU A 195 -5.16 1.24 -4.80
C GLU A 195 -4.39 2.43 -4.24
N ASP A 196 -4.52 2.71 -2.94
CA ASP A 196 -3.76 3.78 -2.31
C ASP A 196 -2.25 3.50 -2.42
N ALA A 197 -1.82 2.26 -2.19
CA ALA A 197 -0.41 1.88 -2.34
C ALA A 197 0.09 1.95 -3.78
N MET A 198 -0.74 1.59 -4.77
CA MET A 198 -0.33 1.61 -6.17
C MET A 198 -0.31 3.02 -6.78
N HIS A 199 -1.04 3.99 -6.21
CA HIS A 199 -1.23 5.30 -6.83
C HIS A 199 -0.69 6.50 -6.04
N LEU A 200 -0.51 6.39 -4.72
CA LEU A 200 0.02 7.48 -3.90
C LEU A 200 1.55 7.55 -3.90
N PRO A 201 2.26 6.55 -3.33
CA PRO A 201 3.69 6.66 -3.12
C PRO A 201 4.50 6.37 -4.40
N GLN A 202 5.76 6.78 -4.41
CA GLN A 202 6.71 6.36 -5.45
C GLN A 202 7.27 4.96 -5.17
N ARG A 203 7.42 4.61 -3.89
CA ARG A 203 7.99 3.34 -3.43
C ARG A 203 7.09 2.69 -2.37
N LEU A 204 7.17 1.38 -2.25
CA LEU A 204 6.49 0.59 -1.25
C LEU A 204 7.50 -0.13 -0.36
N ALA A 205 7.18 -0.20 0.94
CA ALA A 205 7.74 -1.13 1.90
C ALA A 205 6.61 -2.04 2.37
N VAL A 206 6.72 -3.32 2.04
CA VAL A 206 5.76 -4.35 2.47
C VAL A 206 6.19 -4.86 3.84
N LEU A 207 5.28 -4.78 4.81
CA LEU A 207 5.43 -5.29 6.16
C LEU A 207 4.58 -6.54 6.35
N HIS A 208 5.19 -7.58 6.90
CA HIS A 208 4.51 -8.80 7.32
C HIS A 208 5.13 -9.30 8.64
N ASP A 209 4.30 -9.65 9.62
CA ASP A 209 4.73 -10.12 10.95
C ASP A 209 5.86 -9.29 11.58
N GLY A 210 5.72 -7.96 11.49
CA GLY A 210 6.66 -7.03 12.09
C GLY A 210 7.99 -6.88 11.36
N ARG A 211 8.13 -7.44 10.16
CA ARG A 211 9.35 -7.38 9.33
C ARG A 211 9.05 -6.72 8.00
N VAL A 212 10.03 -6.00 7.47
CA VAL A 212 10.00 -5.54 6.07
C VAL A 212 10.37 -6.73 5.19
N VAL A 213 9.45 -7.18 4.34
CA VAL A 213 9.67 -8.35 3.46
C VAL A 213 10.10 -7.94 2.04
N GLN A 214 9.73 -6.75 1.60
CA GLN A 214 10.15 -6.22 0.30
C GLN A 214 10.10 -4.70 0.30
N VAL A 215 11.06 -4.07 -0.38
CA VAL A 215 11.05 -2.64 -0.69
C VAL A 215 11.32 -2.47 -2.18
N GLY A 216 10.55 -1.63 -2.86
CA GLY A 216 10.71 -1.38 -4.30
C GLY A 216 9.71 -0.33 -4.79
N SER A 217 9.73 0.00 -6.08
CA SER A 217 8.63 0.77 -6.68
C SER A 217 7.33 -0.04 -6.63
N ALA A 218 6.18 0.65 -6.65
CA ALA A 218 4.88 -0.03 -6.66
C ALA A 218 4.75 -1.02 -7.84
N ALA A 219 5.27 -0.66 -9.01
CA ALA A 219 5.29 -1.52 -10.19
C ALA A 219 6.18 -2.76 -10.01
N GLU A 220 7.38 -2.60 -9.44
CA GLU A 220 8.28 -3.73 -9.17
C GLU A 220 7.70 -4.69 -8.13
N VAL A 221 7.15 -4.20 -7.02
CA VAL A 221 6.54 -5.05 -5.99
C VAL A 221 5.31 -5.77 -6.54
N SER A 222 4.51 -5.11 -7.39
CA SER A 222 3.34 -5.72 -8.01
C SER A 222 3.70 -6.80 -9.04
N ARG A 223 4.71 -6.54 -9.88
CA ARG A 223 5.13 -7.43 -10.96
C ARG A 223 6.06 -8.54 -10.50
N ALA A 224 6.98 -8.27 -9.59
CA ALA A 224 7.92 -9.25 -9.04
C ALA A 224 7.88 -9.27 -7.50
N PRO A 225 6.74 -9.64 -6.90
CA PRO A 225 6.62 -9.80 -5.45
C PRO A 225 7.57 -10.88 -4.93
N ALA A 226 8.32 -10.57 -3.88
CA ALA A 226 9.26 -11.49 -3.23
C ALA A 226 8.54 -12.52 -2.33
N THR A 227 7.34 -12.19 -1.86
CA THR A 227 6.49 -13.07 -1.04
C THR A 227 5.03 -12.99 -1.47
N LEU A 228 4.23 -14.00 -1.11
CA LEU A 228 2.78 -13.97 -1.31
C LEU A 228 2.13 -12.76 -0.63
N ASP A 229 2.63 -12.35 0.53
CA ASP A 229 2.11 -11.16 1.24
C ASP A 229 2.35 -9.88 0.43
N ALA A 230 3.50 -9.75 -0.24
CA ALA A 230 3.77 -8.64 -1.14
C ALA A 230 2.88 -8.68 -2.39
N ALA A 231 2.58 -9.87 -2.91
CA ALA A 231 1.67 -10.05 -4.04
C ALA A 231 0.25 -9.58 -3.71
N VAL A 232 -0.29 -10.04 -2.58
CA VAL A 232 -1.65 -9.70 -2.12
C VAL A 232 -1.75 -8.24 -1.69
N ALA A 233 -0.71 -7.69 -1.06
CA ALA A 233 -0.66 -6.28 -0.68
C ALA A 233 -0.82 -5.33 -1.87
N THR A 234 -0.40 -5.74 -3.07
CA THR A 234 -0.36 -4.86 -4.25
C THR A 234 -1.53 -5.04 -5.21
N GLY A 235 -2.54 -5.82 -4.85
CA GLY A 235 -3.81 -5.90 -5.59
C GLY A 235 -4.38 -7.30 -5.64
N GLU A 236 -5.51 -7.43 -6.35
CA GLU A 236 -6.16 -8.71 -6.55
C GLU A 236 -5.28 -9.68 -7.34
N CYS A 237 -5.29 -10.95 -6.95
CA CYS A 237 -4.61 -12.03 -7.65
C CYS A 237 -5.34 -13.36 -7.44
N SER A 238 -5.21 -14.25 -8.41
CA SER A 238 -5.67 -15.64 -8.32
C SER A 238 -4.50 -16.53 -7.91
N LEU A 239 -4.69 -17.37 -6.89
CA LEU A 239 -3.70 -18.34 -6.42
C LEU A 239 -4.13 -19.76 -6.82
N LEU A 240 -3.30 -20.45 -7.59
CA LEU A 240 -3.57 -21.80 -8.08
C LEU A 240 -2.46 -22.76 -7.65
N PRO A 241 -2.79 -23.90 -7.03
CA PRO A 241 -1.81 -24.97 -6.84
C PRO A 241 -1.55 -25.66 -8.19
N VAL A 242 -0.28 -25.73 -8.60
CA VAL A 242 0.14 -26.36 -9.86
C VAL A 242 1.33 -27.29 -9.61
N THR A 243 1.42 -28.37 -10.37
CA THR A 243 2.57 -29.28 -10.31
C THR A 243 3.62 -28.84 -11.31
N VAL A 244 4.88 -28.79 -10.88
CA VAL A 244 6.02 -28.53 -11.77
C VAL A 244 6.39 -29.82 -12.49
N VAL A 245 6.35 -29.83 -13.81
CA VAL A 245 6.73 -30.98 -14.64
C VAL A 245 7.95 -30.60 -15.47
N ALA A 246 9.06 -31.33 -15.29
CA ALA A 246 10.27 -31.11 -16.05
C ALA A 246 10.09 -31.57 -17.52
N ASP A 247 10.62 -30.80 -18.46
CA ASP A 247 10.66 -31.12 -19.88
C ASP A 247 12.06 -30.81 -20.44
N ARG A 248 12.38 -31.33 -21.63
CA ARG A 248 13.73 -31.20 -22.23
C ARG A 248 14.19 -29.75 -22.35
N ASP A 249 13.26 -28.85 -22.68
CA ASP A 249 13.53 -27.42 -22.86
C ASP A 249 12.77 -26.55 -21.83
N GLY A 250 12.59 -27.02 -20.60
CA GLY A 250 12.12 -26.17 -19.49
C GLY A 250 11.23 -26.87 -18.48
N PHE A 251 10.23 -26.14 -18.00
CA PHE A 251 9.23 -26.66 -17.08
C PHE A 251 7.83 -26.36 -17.60
N TRP A 252 6.91 -27.25 -17.31
CA TRP A 252 5.47 -27.01 -17.41
C TRP A 252 4.91 -26.83 -16.01
N LEU A 253 4.01 -25.88 -15.87
CA LEU A 253 3.12 -25.78 -14.73
C LEU A 253 1.79 -26.40 -15.13
N GLU A 254 1.42 -27.48 -14.46
CA GLU A 254 0.27 -28.29 -14.84
C GLU A 254 -0.72 -28.43 -13.68
N ARG A 255 -2.01 -28.33 -13.99
CA ARG A 255 -3.08 -28.70 -13.07
C ARG A 255 -4.23 -29.30 -13.85
N VAL A 256 -4.74 -30.43 -13.39
CA VAL A 256 -5.97 -31.04 -13.92
C VAL A 256 -7.03 -30.98 -12.83
N GLY A 257 -8.22 -30.53 -13.18
CA GLY A 257 -9.33 -30.43 -12.23
C GLY A 257 -10.67 -30.42 -12.94
N ARG A 258 -11.73 -30.10 -12.19
CA ARG A 258 -13.06 -29.93 -12.76
C ARG A 258 -13.03 -28.79 -13.79
N GLY A 259 -13.73 -28.95 -14.91
CA GLY A 259 -13.85 -27.88 -15.90
C GLY A 259 -12.65 -27.67 -16.83
N GLY A 260 -11.55 -28.44 -16.72
CA GLY A 260 -10.47 -28.43 -17.72
C GLY A 260 -9.07 -28.71 -17.18
N SER A 261 -8.07 -28.55 -18.05
CA SER A 261 -6.66 -28.59 -17.70
C SER A 261 -6.02 -27.21 -17.82
N PHE A 262 -5.21 -26.86 -16.85
CA PHE A 262 -4.28 -25.75 -16.91
C PHE A 262 -2.90 -26.28 -17.32
N ARG A 263 -2.32 -25.66 -18.35
CA ARG A 263 -0.95 -25.94 -18.76
C ARG A 263 -0.28 -24.66 -19.25
N HIS A 264 0.83 -24.30 -18.60
CA HIS A 264 1.61 -23.11 -18.94
C HIS A 264 3.10 -23.43 -18.98
N ARG A 265 3.78 -22.96 -20.03
CA ARG A 265 5.22 -23.18 -20.25
C ARG A 265 6.00 -22.13 -19.49
N VAL A 266 7.00 -22.56 -18.72
CA VAL A 266 7.87 -21.65 -17.97
C VAL A 266 9.33 -22.02 -18.16
N TRP A 267 10.16 -21.01 -18.44
CA TRP A 267 11.61 -21.16 -18.49
C TRP A 267 12.25 -20.52 -17.25
N ALA A 268 12.30 -21.28 -16.16
CA ALA A 268 12.91 -20.84 -14.91
C ALA A 268 13.75 -21.97 -14.29
N PRO A 269 15.10 -21.94 -14.41
CA PRO A 269 15.98 -22.95 -13.83
C PRO A 269 15.79 -23.15 -12.31
N ALA A 270 15.34 -22.12 -11.60
CA ALA A 270 15.00 -22.17 -10.18
C ALA A 270 13.88 -23.18 -9.84
N LEU A 271 13.08 -23.61 -10.81
CA LEU A 271 12.05 -24.64 -10.64
C LEU A 271 12.62 -26.07 -10.64
N LYS A 272 13.90 -26.28 -10.98
CA LYS A 272 14.52 -27.61 -11.03
C LYS A 272 14.36 -28.43 -9.73
N PRO A 273 14.56 -27.85 -8.52
CA PRO A 273 14.34 -28.58 -7.27
C PRO A 273 12.87 -28.92 -6.99
N TRP A 274 11.95 -28.24 -7.68
CA TRP A 274 10.50 -28.37 -7.48
C TRP A 274 9.86 -29.36 -8.46
N ALA A 275 10.62 -29.95 -9.39
CA ALA A 275 10.09 -30.90 -10.36
C ALA A 275 9.41 -32.09 -9.67
N GLY A 276 8.15 -32.36 -10.05
CA GLY A 276 7.30 -33.40 -9.47
C GLY A 276 6.53 -32.96 -8.22
N THR A 277 6.71 -31.72 -7.76
CA THR A 277 6.06 -31.17 -6.56
C THR A 277 5.02 -30.11 -6.90
N GLU A 278 4.11 -29.85 -5.96
CA GLU A 278 3.13 -28.77 -6.06
C GLU A 278 3.74 -27.44 -5.61
N VAL A 279 3.46 -26.37 -6.35
CA VAL A 279 3.83 -24.98 -6.06
C VAL A 279 2.61 -24.07 -6.20
N THR A 280 2.68 -22.86 -5.62
CA THR A 280 1.61 -21.88 -5.73
C THR A 280 1.88 -20.94 -6.90
N LEU A 281 1.02 -20.96 -7.93
CA LEU A 281 1.04 -20.00 -9.02
C LEU A 281 0.14 -18.80 -8.68
N MET A 282 0.70 -17.61 -8.73
CA MET A 282 -0.03 -16.35 -8.64
C MET A 282 -0.20 -15.75 -10.03
N ILE A 283 -1.42 -15.32 -10.33
CA ILE A 283 -1.79 -14.71 -11.60
C ILE A 283 -2.61 -13.45 -11.30
N ARG A 284 -2.26 -12.31 -11.92
CA ARG A 284 -3.08 -11.10 -11.83
C ARG A 284 -4.16 -11.08 -12.91
N PRO A 285 -5.31 -10.43 -12.66
CA PRO A 285 -6.36 -10.31 -13.68
C PRO A 285 -5.87 -9.68 -15.00
N ASP A 286 -4.97 -8.71 -14.93
CA ASP A 286 -4.38 -8.06 -16.11
C ASP A 286 -3.43 -8.97 -16.91
N ASP A 287 -2.93 -10.04 -16.30
CA ASP A 287 -2.00 -10.98 -16.94
C ASP A 287 -2.73 -12.14 -17.65
N VAL A 288 -4.06 -12.16 -17.63
CA VAL A 288 -4.90 -13.21 -18.24
C VAL A 288 -5.61 -12.66 -19.47
N ILE A 289 -5.29 -13.20 -20.64
CA ILE A 289 -5.84 -12.75 -21.92
C ILE A 289 -6.73 -13.82 -22.52
N VAL A 290 -7.96 -13.44 -22.89
CA VAL A 290 -8.84 -14.28 -23.71
C VAL A 290 -8.27 -14.35 -25.13
N SER A 291 -7.99 -15.56 -25.60
CA SER A 291 -7.39 -15.77 -26.92
C SER A 291 -7.81 -17.11 -27.50
N ALA A 292 -8.28 -17.13 -28.75
CA ALA A 292 -8.65 -18.37 -29.44
C ALA A 292 -7.49 -19.39 -29.55
N THR A 293 -6.24 -18.91 -29.51
CA THR A 293 -5.02 -19.72 -29.53
C THR A 293 -4.43 -19.96 -28.14
N GLY A 294 -5.13 -19.56 -27.07
CA GLY A 294 -4.74 -19.80 -25.68
C GLY A 294 -4.63 -21.29 -25.35
N SER A 295 -3.72 -21.64 -24.45
CA SER A 295 -3.42 -23.02 -24.04
C SER A 295 -4.14 -23.47 -22.78
N ILE A 296 -4.91 -22.58 -22.15
CA ILE A 296 -5.62 -22.84 -20.90
C ILE A 296 -7.11 -22.89 -21.18
N ASP A 297 -7.74 -24.02 -20.92
CA ASP A 297 -9.19 -24.17 -21.01
C ASP A 297 -9.85 -23.55 -19.77
N ALA A 298 -10.87 -22.73 -20.00
CA ALA A 298 -11.61 -22.04 -18.97
C ALA A 298 -13.11 -22.00 -19.29
N ARG A 299 -13.92 -21.76 -18.27
CA ARG A 299 -15.36 -21.48 -18.44
C ARG A 299 -15.72 -20.18 -17.76
N ALA A 300 -16.42 -19.28 -18.45
CA ALA A 300 -16.95 -18.07 -17.84
C ALA A 300 -17.95 -18.44 -16.72
N VAL A 301 -17.79 -17.85 -15.53
CA VAL A 301 -18.69 -18.10 -14.39
C VAL A 301 -19.60 -16.92 -14.14
N ARG A 302 -19.02 -15.72 -13.96
CA ARG A 302 -19.77 -14.48 -13.72
C ARG A 302 -18.90 -13.25 -13.90
N ARG A 303 -19.51 -12.12 -14.23
CA ARG A 303 -18.89 -10.79 -14.07
C ARG A 303 -19.05 -10.30 -12.63
N VAL A 304 -18.08 -9.55 -12.14
CA VAL A 304 -18.12 -9.00 -10.78
C VAL A 304 -19.10 -7.82 -10.75
N PRO A 305 -20.11 -7.83 -9.85
CA PRO A 305 -21.03 -6.70 -9.71
C PRO A 305 -20.29 -5.40 -9.41
N GLY A 306 -20.58 -4.33 -10.16
CA GLY A 306 -19.91 -3.04 -10.00
C GLY A 306 -18.55 -2.92 -10.70
N GLN A 307 -18.01 -4.02 -11.24
CA GLN A 307 -16.78 -4.04 -12.04
C GLN A 307 -17.05 -4.80 -13.35
N PRO A 308 -17.68 -4.17 -14.35
CA PRO A 308 -18.14 -4.86 -15.56
C PRO A 308 -17.00 -5.45 -16.40
N SER A 309 -15.78 -4.90 -16.27
CA SER A 309 -14.58 -5.41 -16.90
C SER A 309 -13.99 -6.64 -16.19
N THR A 310 -14.41 -6.97 -14.98
CA THR A 310 -13.84 -8.09 -14.22
C THR A 310 -14.68 -9.34 -14.42
N LEU A 311 -14.12 -10.33 -15.10
CA LEU A 311 -14.73 -11.63 -15.35
C LEU A 311 -14.07 -12.69 -14.47
N ILE A 312 -14.88 -13.50 -13.80
CA ILE A 312 -14.43 -14.69 -13.08
C ILE A 312 -14.66 -15.91 -13.95
N CYS A 313 -13.60 -16.71 -14.13
CA CYS A 313 -13.62 -17.96 -14.86
C CYS A 313 -13.27 -19.15 -13.97
N GLU A 314 -13.80 -20.33 -14.28
CA GLU A 314 -13.35 -21.60 -13.71
C GLU A 314 -12.22 -22.17 -14.57
N VAL A 315 -11.06 -22.41 -13.96
CA VAL A 315 -9.87 -23.02 -14.57
C VAL A 315 -9.42 -24.17 -13.69
N ALA A 316 -9.51 -25.41 -14.20
CA ALA A 316 -9.12 -26.62 -13.47
C ALA A 316 -9.64 -26.67 -12.01
N GLY A 317 -10.91 -26.30 -11.82
CA GLY A 317 -11.64 -26.32 -10.56
C GLY A 317 -11.33 -25.15 -9.61
N ARG A 318 -10.67 -24.09 -10.09
CA ARG A 318 -10.38 -22.87 -9.33
C ARG A 318 -10.94 -21.64 -10.04
N ASN A 319 -11.32 -20.64 -9.27
CA ASN A 319 -11.73 -19.35 -9.81
C ASN A 319 -10.49 -18.52 -10.15
N VAL A 320 -10.46 -18.00 -11.37
CA VAL A 320 -9.43 -17.09 -11.86
C VAL A 320 -10.11 -15.82 -12.36
N GLY A 321 -9.70 -14.68 -11.83
CA GLY A 321 -10.14 -13.37 -12.31
C GLY A 321 -9.33 -12.95 -13.53
N LEU A 322 -9.98 -12.26 -14.47
CA LEU A 322 -9.34 -11.54 -15.56
C LEU A 322 -10.06 -10.23 -15.85
N HIS A 323 -9.35 -9.28 -16.47
CA HIS A 323 -9.99 -8.11 -17.05
C HIS A 323 -10.32 -8.35 -18.52
N ASP A 324 -11.60 -8.33 -18.83
CA ASP A 324 -12.16 -8.51 -20.16
C ASP A 324 -13.18 -7.41 -20.46
N HIS A 325 -12.90 -6.66 -21.53
CA HIS A 325 -13.75 -5.58 -22.02
C HIS A 325 -14.75 -6.04 -23.09
N ASP A 326 -14.69 -7.30 -23.53
CA ASP A 326 -15.63 -7.83 -24.51
C ASP A 326 -16.98 -8.14 -23.86
N ALA A 327 -18.01 -7.39 -24.23
CA ALA A 327 -19.34 -7.53 -23.64
C ALA A 327 -20.06 -8.83 -24.04
N ASP A 328 -19.55 -9.55 -25.06
CA ASP A 328 -20.26 -10.68 -25.64
C ASP A 328 -20.08 -11.99 -24.84
N VAL A 329 -19.09 -12.07 -23.96
CA VAL A 329 -18.85 -13.26 -23.12
C VAL A 329 -19.93 -13.40 -22.04
N GLN A 330 -20.68 -14.51 -22.09
CA GLN A 330 -21.74 -14.86 -21.15
C GLN A 330 -21.32 -15.95 -20.15
N PRO A 331 -21.92 -15.97 -18.94
CA PRO A 331 -21.78 -17.09 -18.01
C PRO A 331 -22.07 -18.44 -18.67
N GLY A 332 -21.14 -19.37 -18.55
CA GLY A 332 -21.21 -20.71 -19.14
C GLY A 332 -20.38 -20.89 -20.41
N ASP A 333 -19.96 -19.80 -21.06
CA ASP A 333 -19.20 -19.85 -22.31
C ASP A 333 -17.82 -20.52 -22.12
N PRO A 334 -17.41 -21.39 -23.05
CA PRO A 334 -16.05 -21.92 -23.07
C PRO A 334 -15.08 -20.83 -23.54
N LEU A 335 -13.99 -20.67 -22.82
CA LEU A 335 -12.94 -19.71 -23.12
C LEU A 335 -11.60 -20.41 -23.25
N ARG A 336 -10.73 -19.83 -24.07
CA ARG A 336 -9.31 -20.15 -24.08
C ARG A 336 -8.53 -18.96 -23.59
N LEU A 337 -7.64 -19.22 -22.63
CA LEU A 337 -6.85 -18.20 -21.96
C LEU A 337 -5.36 -18.38 -22.29
N ARG A 338 -4.66 -17.26 -22.33
CA ARG A 338 -3.20 -17.16 -22.39
C ARG A 338 -2.74 -16.32 -21.20
N LEU A 339 -1.64 -16.72 -20.57
CA LEU A 339 -0.99 -15.90 -19.55
C LEU A 339 0.13 -15.09 -20.18
N ASP A 340 0.16 -13.79 -19.86
CA ASP A 340 1.28 -12.91 -20.17
C ASP A 340 2.36 -12.99 -19.10
N HIS A 341 1.95 -13.11 -17.84
CA HIS A 341 2.86 -13.12 -16.71
C HIS A 341 2.23 -13.86 -15.51
N ALA A 342 3.08 -14.48 -14.71
CA ALA A 342 2.71 -15.18 -13.49
C ALA A 342 3.93 -15.32 -12.60
N VAL A 343 3.70 -15.52 -11.30
CA VAL A 343 4.78 -15.71 -10.32
C VAL A 343 4.53 -17.00 -9.56
N VAL A 344 5.58 -17.82 -9.44
CA VAL A 344 5.56 -19.09 -8.73
C VAL A 344 6.14 -18.91 -7.35
N PHE A 345 5.44 -19.42 -6.34
CA PHE A 345 5.80 -19.34 -4.94
C PHE A 345 5.94 -20.72 -4.30
N ASP A 346 6.86 -20.79 -3.34
CA ASP A 346 6.96 -21.89 -2.38
C ASP A 346 5.66 -21.97 -1.57
N PRO A 347 4.93 -23.10 -1.58
CA PRO A 347 3.66 -23.22 -0.88
C PRO A 347 3.80 -23.22 0.67
N ALA A 348 4.98 -23.58 1.19
CA ALA A 348 5.24 -23.62 2.63
C ALA A 348 5.83 -22.29 3.13
N ALA A 349 6.81 -21.75 2.41
CA ALA A 349 7.50 -20.52 2.82
C ALA A 349 6.82 -19.24 2.30
N GLY A 350 5.97 -19.34 1.27
CA GLY A 350 5.35 -18.19 0.62
C GLY A 350 6.34 -17.29 -0.13
N THR A 351 7.57 -17.74 -0.36
CA THR A 351 8.63 -16.98 -1.04
C THR A 351 8.62 -17.23 -2.54
N ALA A 352 8.94 -16.21 -3.33
CA ALA A 352 8.96 -16.33 -4.78
C ALA A 352 10.10 -17.25 -5.24
N ILE A 353 9.77 -18.19 -6.13
CA ILE A 353 10.71 -19.12 -6.77
C ILE A 353 11.11 -18.60 -8.16
N ALA A 354 10.12 -18.14 -8.94
CA ALA A 354 10.30 -17.73 -10.32
C ALA A 354 9.17 -16.82 -10.81
N SER A 355 9.42 -16.03 -11.85
CA SER A 355 8.40 -15.34 -12.65
C SER A 355 8.45 -15.84 -14.09
N THR A 356 7.32 -15.79 -14.80
CA THR A 356 7.18 -16.30 -16.19
C THR A 356 7.37 -15.22 -17.24
#